data_AF-D0GM84-F1
#
_entry.id   AF-D0GM84-F1
#
_cell.length_a   1.000
_cell.length_b   1.000
_cell.length_c   1.000
_cell.angle_alpha   90.00
_cell.angle_beta   90.00
_cell.angle_gamma   90.00
#
_symmetry.space_group_name_H-M   'P 1'
#
loop_
_entity.id
_entity.type
_entity.pdbx_description
1 polymer ?
#
loop_
_entity_poly.entity_id
_entity_poly.type
_entity_poly.pdbx_seq_one_letter_code
_entity_poly.pdbx_strand_id
1 'polypeptide(L)'
;MNITSKKSISIIIFLCYIISDLLFLKTADRDYANIILLFSSTILFVFEVLFWGMLFLSSDGRERKSSVELLFLGTLAGVGLSRIFLISSPYINDLLNANIVLAYIIGIIRVAFIFAAIMNIFYFFDTKNIFLIIISILNLVCAILIWVDFDSGINGIIRLIIGISAIIFMIMSKNKTFGESD
;
A
#
# COMPACT_ATOMS: atom_id res chain seq x y z
N MET A 1 2.26 20.44 16.57
CA MET A 1 3.30 19.38 16.50
C MET A 1 4.38 19.84 15.54
N ASN A 2 5.64 19.91 16.01
CA ASN A 2 6.75 20.54 15.31
C ASN A 2 7.04 19.82 13.96
N ILE A 3 7.37 20.57 12.90
CA ILE A 3 7.53 20.04 11.52
C ILE A 3 8.55 18.88 11.49
N THR A 4 9.64 19.03 12.24
CA THR A 4 10.68 18.01 12.41
C THR A 4 10.14 16.72 13.02
N SER A 5 9.20 16.80 13.98
CA SER A 5 8.59 15.64 14.63
C SER A 5 7.70 14.86 13.66
N LYS A 6 6.93 15.53 12.79
CA LYS A 6 6.10 14.88 11.77
C LYS A 6 6.93 14.13 10.72
N LYS A 7 8.03 14.73 10.26
CA LYS A 7 8.96 14.11 9.31
C LYS A 7 9.60 12.86 9.90
N SER A 8 10.07 12.92 11.15
CA SER A 8 10.63 11.73 11.83
C SER A 8 9.62 10.60 11.99
N ILE A 9 8.36 10.91 12.32
CA ILE A 9 7.31 9.88 12.46
C ILE A 9 6.99 9.22 11.12
N SER A 10 6.95 10.00 10.04
CA SER A 10 6.72 9.44 8.69
C SER A 10 7.84 8.47 8.30
N ILE A 11 9.10 8.82 8.59
CA ILE A 11 10.25 7.93 8.35
C ILE A 11 10.14 6.65 9.18
N ILE A 12 9.74 6.73 10.45
CA ILE A 12 9.53 5.54 11.29
C ILE A 12 8.44 4.64 10.71
N ILE A 13 7.31 5.21 10.27
CA ILE A 13 6.22 4.43 9.65
C ILE A 13 6.71 3.75 8.37
N PHE A 14 7.51 4.44 7.55
CA PHE A 14 8.05 3.86 6.31
C PHE A 14 9.05 2.73 6.59
N LEU A 15 9.85 2.84 7.65
CA LEU A 15 10.71 1.75 8.12
C LEU A 15 9.88 0.56 8.61
N CYS A 16 8.82 0.80 9.39
CA CYS A 16 7.93 -0.27 9.84
C CYS A 16 7.22 -0.96 8.67
N TYR A 17 6.82 -0.22 7.65
CA TYR A 17 6.28 -0.77 6.40
C TYR A 17 7.28 -1.72 5.72
N ILE A 18 8.53 -1.28 5.53
CA ILE A 18 9.60 -2.13 4.97
C ILE A 18 9.81 -3.40 5.79
N ILE A 19 9.87 -3.28 7.13
CA ILE A 19 10.06 -4.44 8.02
C ILE A 19 8.86 -5.40 7.92
N SER A 20 7.64 -4.87 7.86
CA SER A 20 6.43 -5.69 7.73
C SER A 20 6.38 -6.43 6.40
N ASP A 21 6.83 -5.80 5.31
CA ASP A 21 6.89 -6.44 4.00
C ASP A 21 7.96 -7.53 3.94
N LEU A 22 9.12 -7.31 4.56
CA LEU A 22 10.15 -8.36 4.72
C LEU A 22 9.64 -9.55 5.53
N LEU A 23 8.85 -9.30 6.59
CA LEU A 23 8.23 -10.35 7.37
C LEU A 23 7.22 -11.13 6.54
N PHE A 24 6.38 -10.44 5.76
CA PHE A 24 5.41 -11.07 4.88
C PHE A 24 6.10 -11.88 3.78
N LEU A 25 7.11 -11.32 3.13
CA LEU A 25 7.91 -12.00 2.10
C LEU A 25 8.51 -13.31 2.60
N LYS A 26 9.00 -13.33 3.86
CA LYS A 26 9.56 -14.55 4.47
C LYS A 26 8.50 -15.59 4.83
N THR A 27 7.27 -15.16 5.11
CA THR A 27 6.20 -16.03 5.63
C THR A 27 5.28 -16.55 4.54
N ALA A 28 5.05 -15.80 3.46
CA ALA A 28 4.08 -16.14 2.42
C ALA A 28 4.47 -17.39 1.60
N ASP A 29 5.78 -17.64 1.40
CA ASP A 29 6.27 -18.74 0.57
C ASP A 29 6.63 -20.00 1.40
N ARG A 30 6.25 -20.04 2.69
CA ARG A 30 6.54 -21.15 3.60
C ARG A 30 5.27 -21.70 4.22
N ASP A 31 5.26 -23.01 4.48
CA ASP A 31 4.17 -23.72 5.16
C ASP A 31 4.14 -23.43 6.68
N TYR A 32 3.99 -22.15 7.05
CA TYR A 32 3.80 -21.75 8.43
C TYR A 32 2.35 -21.99 8.88
N ALA A 33 2.17 -22.12 10.18
CA ALA A 33 0.84 -22.19 10.76
C ALA A 33 0.00 -20.96 10.40
N ASN A 34 -1.29 -21.17 10.13
CA ASN A 34 -2.25 -20.13 9.75
C ASN A 34 -2.25 -18.89 10.65
N ILE A 35 -2.00 -19.06 11.96
CA ILE A 35 -1.90 -17.95 12.92
C ILE A 35 -0.72 -17.02 12.61
N ILE A 36 0.40 -17.56 12.12
CA ILE A 36 1.58 -16.79 11.74
C ILE A 36 1.30 -16.03 10.45
N LEU A 37 0.64 -16.68 9.48
CA LEU A 37 0.22 -16.06 8.23
C LEU A 37 -0.80 -14.93 8.46
N LEU A 38 -1.78 -15.15 9.35
CA LEU A 38 -2.72 -14.13 9.79
C LEU A 38 -1.99 -12.93 10.41
N PHE A 39 -1.04 -13.20 11.31
CA PHE A 39 -0.29 -12.15 11.98
C PHE A 39 0.58 -11.34 11.02
N SER A 40 1.34 -11.99 10.13
CA SER A 40 2.21 -11.29 9.18
C SER A 40 1.42 -10.46 8.17
N SER A 41 0.34 -11.02 7.61
CA SER A 41 -0.53 -10.31 6.66
C SER A 41 -1.28 -9.14 7.31
N THR A 42 -1.72 -9.29 8.56
CA THR A 42 -2.39 -8.20 9.30
C THR A 42 -1.43 -7.05 9.62
N ILE A 43 -0.19 -7.35 10.04
CA ILE A 43 0.82 -6.32 10.30
C ILE A 43 1.15 -5.57 9.02
N LEU A 44 1.37 -6.28 7.91
CA LEU A 44 1.61 -5.66 6.61
C LEU A 44 0.45 -4.74 6.22
N PHE A 45 -0.79 -5.21 6.37
CA PHE A 45 -1.99 -4.42 6.06
C PHE A 45 -2.04 -3.10 6.87
N VAL A 46 -1.82 -3.17 8.18
CA VAL A 46 -1.82 -1.97 9.04
C VAL A 46 -0.77 -0.96 8.58
N PHE A 47 0.45 -1.42 8.30
CA PHE A 47 1.52 -0.52 7.87
C PHE A 47 1.37 -0.04 6.42
N GLU A 48 0.74 -0.81 5.53
CA GLU A 48 0.38 -0.35 4.17
C GLU A 48 -0.57 0.85 4.23
N VAL A 49 -1.63 0.77 5.05
CA VAL A 49 -2.58 1.87 5.21
C VAL A 49 -1.92 3.10 5.83
N LEU A 50 -1.12 2.91 6.89
CA LEU A 50 -0.39 4.01 7.52
C LEU A 50 0.66 4.63 6.60
N PHE A 51 1.36 3.81 5.81
CA PHE A 51 2.34 4.26 4.83
C PHE A 51 1.70 5.18 3.79
N TRP A 52 0.65 4.72 3.13
CA TRP A 52 -0.03 5.51 2.10
C TRP A 52 -0.71 6.74 2.68
N GLY A 53 -1.35 6.62 3.85
CA GLY A 53 -1.95 7.76 4.55
C GLY A 53 -0.92 8.87 4.84
N MET A 54 0.27 8.52 5.33
CA MET A 54 1.33 9.49 5.58
C MET A 54 1.94 10.07 4.31
N LEU A 55 2.04 9.26 3.24
CA LEU A 55 2.57 9.69 1.96
C LEU A 55 1.64 10.72 1.30
N PHE A 56 0.33 10.52 1.37
CA PHE A 56 -0.67 11.50 0.93
C PHE A 56 -0.62 12.79 1.76
N LEU A 57 -0.59 12.68 3.09
CA LEU A 57 -0.44 13.85 3.99
C LEU A 57 0.83 14.66 3.70
N SER A 58 1.88 14.00 3.22
CA SER A 58 3.16 14.63 2.87
C SER A 58 3.19 15.24 1.48
N SER A 59 2.15 15.05 0.68
CA SER A 59 2.01 15.61 -0.66
C SER A 59 1.11 16.85 -0.64
N ASP A 60 1.57 17.96 -1.22
CA ASP A 60 1.04 19.31 -0.93
C ASP A 60 -0.19 19.71 -1.78
N GLY A 61 -1.16 18.81 -1.93
CA GLY A 61 -2.31 19.02 -2.81
C GLY A 61 -3.66 19.08 -2.11
N ARG A 62 -4.20 20.28 -1.87
CA ARG A 62 -5.13 20.48 -0.73
C ARG A 62 -6.64 20.35 -0.95
N GLU A 63 -7.22 20.36 -2.16
CA GLU A 63 -8.72 20.43 -2.23
C GLU A 63 -9.44 19.46 -3.20
N ARG A 64 -8.99 19.25 -4.44
CA ARG A 64 -9.59 18.22 -5.34
C ARG A 64 -9.15 16.78 -5.03
N LYS A 65 -8.37 16.61 -3.96
CA LYS A 65 -7.40 15.52 -3.75
C LYS A 65 -7.88 14.46 -2.76
N SER A 66 -8.74 14.83 -1.82
CA SER A 66 -9.23 13.93 -0.75
C SER A 66 -10.05 12.74 -1.28
N SER A 67 -10.83 12.90 -2.36
CA SER A 67 -11.63 11.80 -2.91
C SER A 67 -10.78 10.69 -3.52
N VAL A 68 -9.65 11.03 -4.15
CA VAL A 68 -8.72 10.04 -4.73
C VAL A 68 -8.00 9.29 -3.61
N GLU A 69 -7.57 10.00 -2.57
CA GLU A 69 -6.95 9.40 -1.38
C GLU A 69 -7.89 8.41 -0.69
N LEU A 70 -9.16 8.78 -0.50
CA LEU A 70 -10.15 7.93 0.16
C LEU A 70 -10.50 6.70 -0.69
N LEU A 71 -10.63 6.86 -2.01
CA LEU A 71 -10.84 5.75 -2.93
C LEU A 71 -9.64 4.81 -2.91
N PHE A 72 -8.42 5.35 -2.94
CA PHE A 72 -7.19 4.57 -2.90
C PHE A 72 -7.05 3.80 -1.58
N LEU A 73 -7.21 4.45 -0.44
CA LEU A 73 -7.11 3.80 0.86
C LEU A 73 -8.24 2.78 1.09
N GLY A 74 -9.45 3.08 0.62
CA GLY A 74 -10.58 2.15 0.72
C GLY A 74 -10.39 0.87 -0.11
N THR A 75 -9.92 1.01 -1.34
CA THR A 75 -9.62 -0.14 -2.21
C THR A 75 -8.39 -0.92 -1.73
N LEU A 76 -7.34 -0.22 -1.25
CA LEU A 76 -6.19 -0.82 -0.58
C LEU A 76 -6.63 -1.66 0.63
N ALA A 77 -7.56 -1.14 1.45
CA ALA A 77 -8.09 -1.88 2.58
C ALA A 77 -8.88 -3.12 2.17
N GLY A 78 -9.68 -3.02 1.10
CA GLY A 78 -10.33 -4.19 0.52
C GLY A 78 -9.33 -5.27 0.07
N VAL A 79 -8.26 -4.87 -0.62
CA VAL A 79 -7.20 -5.80 -1.05
C VAL A 79 -6.48 -6.41 0.15
N GLY A 80 -6.10 -5.61 1.15
CA GLY A 80 -5.44 -6.08 2.37
C GLY A 80 -6.28 -7.09 3.14
N LEU A 81 -7.59 -6.84 3.30
CA LEU A 81 -8.52 -7.79 3.90
C LEU A 81 -8.65 -9.07 3.06
N SER A 82 -8.73 -8.94 1.73
CA SER A 82 -8.80 -10.11 0.84
C SER A 82 -7.55 -11.00 0.99
N ARG A 83 -6.36 -10.40 1.08
CA ARG A 83 -5.09 -11.11 1.35
C ARG A 83 -5.15 -11.85 2.68
N ILE A 84 -5.57 -11.17 3.74
CA ILE A 84 -5.67 -11.76 5.07
C ILE A 84 -6.57 -13.00 5.01
N PHE A 85 -7.78 -12.89 4.44
CA PHE A 85 -8.71 -14.02 4.40
C PHE A 85 -8.21 -15.19 3.56
N LEU A 86 -7.60 -14.92 2.40
CA LEU A 86 -7.17 -15.97 1.48
C LEU A 86 -5.91 -16.71 1.94
N ILE A 87 -4.97 -16.01 2.56
CA ILE A 87 -3.70 -16.61 2.99
C ILE A 87 -3.85 -17.27 4.37
N SER A 88 -4.65 -16.71 5.27
CA SER A 88 -4.76 -17.24 6.64
C SER A 88 -5.81 -18.35 6.81
N SER A 89 -6.78 -18.46 5.89
CA SER A 89 -7.88 -19.41 6.02
C SER A 89 -7.98 -20.34 4.82
N PRO A 90 -7.52 -21.61 4.95
CA PRO A 90 -7.67 -22.62 3.92
C PRO A 90 -9.12 -22.80 3.49
N TYR A 91 -10.05 -22.78 4.45
CA TYR A 91 -11.48 -22.89 4.18
C TYR A 91 -12.01 -21.78 3.26
N ILE A 92 -11.60 -20.52 3.47
CA ILE A 92 -12.05 -19.41 2.61
C ILE A 92 -11.41 -19.51 1.23
N ASN A 93 -10.16 -19.95 1.15
CA ASN A 93 -9.49 -20.19 -0.12
C ASN A 93 -10.17 -21.31 -0.93
N ASP A 94 -10.52 -22.42 -0.28
CA ASP A 94 -11.26 -23.52 -0.90
C ASP A 94 -12.65 -23.07 -1.36
N LEU A 95 -13.35 -22.28 -0.52
CA LEU A 95 -14.64 -21.72 -0.85
C LEU A 95 -14.55 -20.74 -2.05
N LEU A 96 -13.48 -19.96 -2.16
CA LEU A 96 -13.23 -19.07 -3.29
C LEU A 96 -13.14 -19.88 -4.59
N ASN A 97 -12.35 -20.95 -4.56
CA ASN A 97 -12.13 -21.80 -5.72
C ASN A 97 -13.37 -22.61 -6.12
N ALA A 98 -14.26 -22.91 -5.18
CA ALA A 98 -15.51 -23.62 -5.42
C ALA A 98 -16.69 -22.70 -5.82
N ASN A 99 -16.62 -21.39 -5.52
CA ASN A 99 -17.74 -20.47 -5.70
C ASN A 99 -17.39 -19.28 -6.58
N ILE A 100 -17.91 -19.30 -7.81
CA ILE A 100 -17.72 -18.24 -8.81
C ILE A 100 -18.14 -16.85 -8.32
N VAL A 101 -19.18 -16.75 -7.48
CA VAL A 101 -19.66 -15.46 -6.95
C VAL A 101 -18.62 -14.85 -6.01
N LEU A 102 -18.03 -15.66 -5.13
CA LEU A 102 -16.99 -15.19 -4.21
C LEU A 102 -15.72 -14.79 -4.97
N ALA A 103 -15.36 -15.56 -6.02
CA ALA A 103 -14.25 -15.23 -6.91
C ALA A 103 -14.46 -13.87 -7.59
N TYR A 104 -15.68 -13.60 -8.08
CA TYR A 104 -16.03 -12.29 -8.65
C TYR A 104 -15.94 -11.16 -7.63
N ILE A 105 -16.44 -11.34 -6.40
CA ILE A 105 -16.39 -10.29 -5.37
C ILE A 105 -14.95 -9.89 -5.07
N ILE A 106 -14.05 -10.87 -4.84
CA ILE A 106 -12.63 -10.58 -4.59
C ILE A 106 -11.97 -9.97 -5.85
N GLY A 107 -12.29 -10.49 -7.03
CA GLY A 107 -11.79 -9.96 -8.30
C GLY A 107 -12.15 -8.50 -8.51
N ILE A 108 -13.40 -8.10 -8.23
CA ILE A 108 -13.87 -6.72 -8.33
C ILE A 108 -13.07 -5.78 -7.42
N ILE A 109 -12.78 -6.20 -6.18
CA ILE A 109 -11.99 -5.41 -5.23
C ILE A 109 -10.58 -5.15 -5.78
N ARG A 110 -9.92 -6.18 -6.33
CA ARG A 110 -8.58 -6.05 -6.91
C ARG A 110 -8.56 -5.20 -8.18
N VAL A 111 -9.57 -5.35 -9.04
CA VAL A 111 -9.74 -4.49 -10.24
C VAL A 111 -9.99 -3.04 -9.83
N ALA A 112 -10.82 -2.80 -8.81
CA ALA A 112 -11.06 -1.46 -8.28
C ALA A 112 -9.76 -0.82 -7.75
N PHE A 113 -8.87 -1.61 -7.15
CA PHE A 113 -7.54 -1.13 -6.73
C PHE A 113 -6.63 -0.76 -7.93
N ILE A 114 -6.72 -1.45 -9.06
CA ILE A 114 -6.02 -1.05 -10.30
C ILE A 114 -6.52 0.33 -10.76
N PHE A 115 -7.85 0.53 -10.80
CA PHE A 115 -8.42 1.84 -11.14
C PHE A 115 -7.97 2.92 -10.16
N ALA A 116 -7.94 2.62 -8.87
CA ALA A 116 -7.43 3.53 -7.85
C ALA A 116 -5.95 3.87 -8.06
N ALA A 117 -5.12 2.89 -8.42
CA ALA A 117 -3.70 3.09 -8.70
C ALA A 117 -3.46 3.96 -9.94
N ILE A 118 -4.28 3.81 -10.99
CA ILE A 118 -4.24 4.69 -12.16
C ILE A 118 -4.59 6.14 -11.76
N MET A 119 -5.64 6.33 -10.96
CA MET A 119 -6.00 7.67 -10.46
C MET A 119 -4.90 8.28 -9.59
N ASN A 120 -4.23 7.44 -8.80
CA ASN A 120 -3.11 7.84 -7.95
C ASN A 120 -1.91 8.35 -8.76
N ILE A 121 -1.67 7.81 -9.96
CA ILE A 121 -0.64 8.32 -10.87
C ILE A 121 -0.95 9.76 -11.25
N PHE A 122 -2.17 10.03 -11.74
CA PHE A 122 -2.57 11.40 -12.11
C PHE A 122 -2.47 12.36 -10.91
N TYR A 123 -2.87 11.90 -9.73
CA TYR A 123 -2.75 12.66 -8.48
C TYR A 123 -1.30 13.13 -8.21
N PHE A 124 -0.33 12.22 -8.36
CA PHE A 124 1.07 12.55 -8.10
C PHE A 124 1.75 13.26 -9.26
N PHE A 125 1.27 13.10 -10.50
CA PHE A 125 1.73 13.92 -11.63
C PHE A 125 1.53 15.42 -11.37
N ASP A 126 0.41 15.80 -10.75
CA ASP A 126 0.13 17.20 -10.39
C ASP A 126 1.13 17.78 -9.38
N THR A 127 1.76 16.94 -8.56
CA THR A 127 2.77 17.39 -7.57
C THR A 127 4.11 17.75 -8.20
N LYS A 128 4.34 17.36 -9.46
CA LYS A 128 5.62 17.51 -10.19
C LYS A 128 6.83 16.92 -9.48
N ASN A 129 6.62 16.04 -8.49
CA ASN A 129 7.71 15.38 -7.78
C ASN A 129 8.00 14.01 -8.41
N ILE A 130 9.21 13.87 -8.96
CA ILE A 130 9.64 12.66 -9.68
C ILE A 130 9.56 11.41 -8.79
N PHE A 131 9.89 11.51 -7.49
CA PHE A 131 9.84 10.34 -6.59
C PHE A 131 8.41 9.86 -6.37
N LEU A 132 7.45 10.77 -6.18
CA LEU A 132 6.04 10.42 -5.99
C LEU A 132 5.44 9.81 -7.26
N ILE A 133 5.83 10.33 -8.43
CA ILE A 133 5.43 9.76 -9.73
C ILE A 133 5.98 8.34 -9.88
N ILE A 134 7.27 8.11 -9.58
CA ILE A 134 7.87 6.76 -9.62
C ILE A 134 7.15 5.81 -8.65
N ILE A 135 6.89 6.24 -7.41
CA ILE A 135 6.19 5.43 -6.39
C ILE A 135 4.80 5.02 -6.89
N SER A 136 4.06 5.92 -7.53
CA SER A 136 2.72 5.61 -8.05
C SER A 136 2.73 4.66 -9.24
N ILE A 137 3.72 4.79 -10.13
CA ILE A 137 3.91 3.85 -11.25
C ILE A 137 4.25 2.45 -10.73
N LEU A 138 5.19 2.35 -9.77
CA LEU A 138 5.53 1.07 -9.14
C LEU A 138 4.32 0.46 -8.41
N ASN A 139 3.48 1.29 -7.78
CA ASN A 139 2.26 0.83 -7.15
C ASN A 139 1.23 0.28 -8.15
N LEU A 140 1.14 0.86 -9.36
CA LEU A 140 0.31 0.28 -10.43
C LEU A 140 0.81 -1.11 -10.84
N VAL A 141 2.13 -1.30 -10.93
CA VAL A 141 2.71 -2.63 -11.18
C VAL A 141 2.33 -3.60 -10.06
N CYS A 142 2.42 -3.18 -8.79
CA CYS A 142 1.96 -3.99 -7.66
C CYS A 142 0.47 -4.34 -7.76
N ALA A 143 -0.39 -3.40 -8.13
CA ALA A 143 -1.82 -3.63 -8.28
C ALA A 143 -2.12 -4.69 -9.35
N ILE A 144 -1.40 -4.65 -10.48
CA ILE A 144 -1.51 -5.65 -11.55
C ILE A 144 -1.01 -7.01 -11.07
N LEU A 145 0.12 -7.07 -10.37
CA LEU A 145 0.66 -8.33 -9.83
C LEU A 145 -0.30 -8.98 -8.83
N ILE A 146 -0.90 -8.20 -7.93
CA ILE A 146 -1.92 -8.68 -6.98
C ILE A 146 -3.14 -9.24 -7.72
N TRP A 147 -3.55 -8.63 -8.83
CA TRP A 147 -4.66 -9.14 -9.63
C TRP A 147 -4.35 -10.51 -10.28
N VAL A 148 -3.09 -10.77 -10.65
CA VAL A 148 -2.62 -12.06 -11.19
C VAL A 148 -2.10 -13.00 -10.08
N ASP A 149 -2.51 -12.78 -8.82
CA ASP A 149 -2.13 -13.60 -7.65
C ASP A 149 -0.63 -13.62 -7.27
N PHE A 150 0.19 -12.73 -7.84
CA PHE A 150 1.58 -12.53 -7.43
C PHE A 150 1.66 -11.52 -6.28
N ASP A 151 1.21 -11.89 -5.08
CA ASP A 151 1.22 -10.99 -3.91
C ASP A 151 2.53 -11.06 -3.08
N SER A 152 3.24 -12.19 -3.16
CA SER A 152 4.58 -12.40 -2.58
C SER A 152 5.68 -12.38 -3.66
N GLY A 153 6.93 -12.65 -3.27
CA GLY A 153 8.08 -12.71 -4.18
C GLY A 153 8.37 -11.37 -4.86
N ILE A 154 8.12 -11.29 -6.16
CA ILE A 154 8.39 -10.10 -7.00
C ILE A 154 7.64 -8.87 -6.45
N ASN A 155 6.39 -9.04 -6.03
CA ASN A 155 5.60 -7.92 -5.53
C ASN A 155 6.15 -7.35 -4.21
N GLY A 156 6.65 -8.21 -3.32
CA GLY A 156 7.38 -7.78 -2.12
C GLY A 156 8.64 -7.00 -2.47
N ILE A 157 9.41 -7.44 -3.46
CA ILE A 157 10.61 -6.71 -3.91
C ILE A 157 10.24 -5.30 -4.43
N ILE A 158 9.12 -5.16 -5.15
CA ILE A 158 8.67 -3.85 -5.62
C ILE A 158 8.20 -2.97 -4.45
N ARG A 159 7.45 -3.54 -3.48
CA ARG A 159 7.04 -2.84 -2.25
C ARG A 159 8.25 -2.34 -1.44
N LEU A 160 9.33 -3.12 -1.37
CA LEU A 160 10.61 -2.67 -0.80
C LEU A 160 11.19 -1.44 -1.51
N ILE A 161 11.23 -1.46 -2.84
CA ILE A 161 11.73 -0.33 -3.65
C ILE A 161 10.86 0.92 -3.42
N ILE A 162 9.53 0.75 -3.34
CA ILE A 162 8.58 1.83 -3.00
C ILE A 162 8.91 2.41 -1.61
N GLY A 163 9.09 1.57 -0.60
CA GLY A 163 9.40 1.99 0.76
C GLY A 163 10.71 2.79 0.85
N ILE A 164 11.77 2.31 0.20
CA ILE A 164 13.07 2.99 0.15
C ILE A 164 12.93 4.34 -0.57
N SER A 165 12.22 4.36 -1.71
CA SER A 165 11.98 5.59 -2.48
C SER A 165 11.21 6.64 -1.66
N ALA A 166 10.25 6.21 -0.85
CA ALA A 166 9.49 7.10 0.03
C ALA A 166 10.34 7.70 1.16
N ILE A 167 11.28 6.92 1.73
CA ILE A 167 12.24 7.44 2.71
C ILE A 167 13.14 8.50 2.08
N ILE A 168 13.67 8.23 0.88
CA ILE A 168 14.51 9.19 0.14
C ILE A 168 13.72 10.47 -0.14
N PHE A 169 12.47 10.34 -0.60
CA PHE A 169 11.57 11.47 -0.81
C PHE A 169 11.40 12.31 0.46
N MET A 170 11.13 11.68 1.61
CA MET A 170 10.96 12.39 2.88
C MET A 170 12.24 13.08 3.35
N ILE A 171 13.41 12.49 3.13
CA ILE A 171 14.68 13.13 3.47
C ILE A 171 14.91 14.35 2.59
N MET A 172 14.71 14.22 1.28
CA MET A 172 14.93 15.27 0.27
C MET A 172 13.87 16.38 0.29
N SER A 173 12.66 16.11 0.79
CA SER A 173 11.64 17.14 0.93
C SER A 173 12.16 18.23 1.88
N LYS A 174 12.30 19.46 1.35
CA LYS A 174 12.69 20.64 2.16
C LYS A 174 11.67 20.81 3.30
N ASN A 175 12.10 21.35 4.43
CA ASN A 175 11.21 21.73 5.55
C ASN A 175 10.24 22.89 5.21
N LYS A 176 9.96 23.13 3.92
CA LYS A 176 9.03 24.18 3.50
C LYS A 176 7.59 23.68 3.67
N THR A 177 6.97 24.23 4.71
CA THR A 177 5.55 24.55 4.85
C THR A 177 4.57 23.39 4.70
N PHE A 178 4.63 22.45 5.65
CA PHE A 178 3.41 21.77 6.08
C PHE A 178 2.47 22.78 6.76
N GLY A 179 1.61 23.42 5.97
CA GLY A 179 0.50 24.22 6.48
C GLY A 179 0.81 25.68 6.85
N GLU A 180 1.51 26.44 5.99
CA GLU A 180 1.30 27.89 5.98
C GLU A 180 0.21 28.20 4.94
N SER A 181 -0.87 28.78 5.46
CA SER A 181 -1.87 29.55 4.74
C SER A 181 -1.25 30.92 4.43
N ASP A 182 -1.12 31.24 3.16
CA ASP A 182 -1.24 32.62 2.70
C ASP A 182 -2.68 32.81 2.19
#